data_AF-A0AAN4Y7Y2-F1
#
_entry.id   AF-A0AAN4Y7Y2-F1
#
_cell.length_a   1.000
_cell.length_b   1.000
_cell.length_c   1.000
_cell.angle_alpha   90.00
_cell.angle_beta   90.00
_cell.angle_gamma   90.00
#
_symmetry.space_group_name_H-M   'P 1'
#
loop_
_entity.id
_entity.type
_entity.pdbx_description
1 polymer ?
#
loop_
_entity_poly.entity_id
_entity_poly.type
_entity_poly.pdbx_seq_one_letter_code
_entity_poly.pdbx_strand_id
1 'polypeptide(L)'
;MSSLQEVIQQVNSRRLWRGAALLVLVAFSSPVFVLTLAPVYGSAPSHIFHGYGVAITAALGWFLKDFIQQVTNRRAVYLLPVVAFWYPTIQYFLLQQSSSFGNPTGAVITEVVAFYPFVLLSVACAAKLVQAGLNLERYGDLAKEHIPLISSGLGVGTTPAALITHGIETTIVEIDPVVHKFASKYFHLPPNHIAAIEDATLFVDRALKSPQPNQYDYIVHDVFTGGAEPIELFSIEFLGGLNSLLKEDGVIAMAVFPSCRYFREDAGEEGNGDFTNMVIFCKKDSATPLRFRDPVPADFLDSKFRETYLVPKHEIDPAIFTTVTGGQRVLRTKDTGKLYRWQDQGALEHWGIMRKVLPDAVWENW
;
A
#
# COMPACT_ATOMS: atom_id res chain seq x y z
N MET A 1 46.49 2.20 -18.88
CA MET A 1 45.46 2.26 -17.83
C MET A 1 45.81 3.48 -16.99
N SER A 2 45.04 4.56 -17.09
CA SER A 2 45.24 5.75 -16.25
C SER A 2 45.01 5.37 -14.79
N SER A 3 45.81 5.92 -13.87
CA SER A 3 45.66 5.57 -12.46
C SER A 3 44.34 6.17 -11.93
N LEU A 4 43.69 5.50 -10.98
CA LEU A 4 42.46 6.00 -10.33
C LEU A 4 42.65 7.42 -9.75
N GLN A 5 43.89 7.79 -9.40
CA GLN A 5 44.26 9.13 -8.93
C GLN A 5 44.16 10.20 -10.04
N GLU A 6 44.49 9.89 -11.29
CA GLU A 6 44.37 10.82 -12.43
C GLU A 6 42.90 11.09 -12.79
N VAL A 7 42.04 10.07 -12.69
CA VAL A 7 40.59 10.22 -12.91
C VAL A 7 39.97 11.13 -11.84
N ILE A 8 40.33 10.93 -10.57
CA ILE A 8 39.84 11.75 -9.45
C ILE A 8 40.29 13.21 -9.58
N GLN A 9 41.50 13.48 -10.09
CA GLN A 9 42.04 14.83 -10.22
C GLN A 9 41.35 15.66 -11.33
N GLN A 10 40.68 15.01 -12.29
CA GLN A 10 39.95 15.65 -13.39
C GLN A 10 38.43 15.80 -13.13
N VAL A 11 37.92 15.36 -11.98
CA VAL A 11 36.48 15.43 -11.66
C VAL A 11 36.06 16.87 -11.36
N ASN A 12 35.08 17.38 -12.12
CA ASN A 12 34.42 18.62 -11.76
C ASN A 12 33.34 18.37 -10.69
N SER A 13 33.77 18.36 -9.43
CA SER A 13 32.93 18.06 -8.27
C SER A 13 31.65 18.91 -8.20
N ARG A 14 31.72 20.19 -8.58
CA ARG A 14 30.54 21.09 -8.58
C ARG A 14 29.47 20.66 -9.57
N ARG A 15 29.85 20.19 -10.76
CA ARG A 15 28.90 19.69 -11.77
C ARG A 15 28.32 18.34 -11.35
N LEU A 16 29.17 17.46 -10.83
CA LEU A 16 28.76 16.17 -10.31
C LEU A 16 27.71 16.31 -9.19
N TRP A 17 27.97 17.18 -8.20
CA TRP A 17 27.04 17.46 -7.11
C TRP A 17 25.69 18.00 -7.59
N ARG A 18 25.69 18.90 -8.57
CA ARG A 18 24.44 19.43 -9.15
C ARG A 18 23.65 18.34 -9.87
N GLY A 19 24.32 17.46 -10.61
CA GLY A 19 23.68 16.33 -11.27
C GLY A 19 23.08 15.35 -10.26
N ALA A 20 23.85 14.98 -9.23
CA ALA A 20 23.38 14.11 -8.15
C ALA A 20 22.19 14.74 -7.40
N ALA A 21 22.25 16.05 -7.09
CA ALA A 21 21.17 16.75 -6.41
C ALA A 21 19.86 16.73 -7.21
N LEU A 22 19.92 16.81 -8.54
CA LEU A 22 18.73 16.70 -9.40
C LEU A 22 18.12 15.29 -9.34
N LEU A 23 18.94 14.24 -9.33
CA LEU A 23 18.44 12.86 -9.19
C LEU A 23 17.82 12.61 -7.82
N VAL A 24 18.44 13.14 -6.76
CA VAL A 24 17.90 13.10 -5.40
C VAL A 24 16.55 13.83 -5.34
N LEU A 25 16.46 15.02 -5.95
CA LEU A 25 15.21 15.78 -6.01
C LEU A 25 14.10 14.97 -6.69
N VAL A 26 14.38 14.32 -7.82
CA VAL A 26 13.42 13.42 -8.49
C VAL A 26 13.02 12.26 -7.58
N ALA A 27 13.99 11.60 -6.94
CA ALA A 27 13.72 10.47 -6.05
C ALA A 27 12.84 10.85 -4.85
N PHE A 28 12.96 12.06 -4.31
CA PHE A 28 12.09 12.56 -3.24
C PHE A 28 10.73 13.05 -3.77
N SER A 29 10.69 13.73 -4.92
CA SER A 29 9.44 14.23 -5.48
C SER A 29 8.52 13.12 -5.99
N SER A 30 9.07 11.98 -6.42
CA SER A 30 8.31 10.84 -6.95
C SER A 30 7.28 10.28 -5.96
N PRO A 31 7.66 9.81 -4.75
CA PRO A 31 6.69 9.32 -3.78
C PRO A 31 5.76 10.42 -3.27
N VAL A 32 6.25 11.67 -3.14
CA VAL A 32 5.40 12.81 -2.75
C VAL A 32 4.29 13.04 -3.77
N PHE A 33 4.61 12.97 -5.07
CA PHE A 33 3.62 13.15 -6.12
C PHE A 33 2.54 12.06 -6.06
N VAL A 34 2.91 10.79 -5.86
CA VAL A 34 1.92 9.70 -5.73
C VAL A 34 1.02 9.90 -4.52
N LEU A 35 1.57 10.31 -3.37
CA LEU A 35 0.80 10.59 -2.17
C LEU A 35 -0.25 11.69 -2.38
N THR A 36 0.00 12.65 -3.28
CA THR A 36 -0.99 13.67 -3.64
C THR A 36 -2.10 13.17 -4.58
N LEU A 37 -1.87 12.08 -5.31
CA LEU A 37 -2.89 11.44 -6.15
C LEU A 37 -3.79 10.47 -5.37
N ALA A 38 -3.23 9.83 -4.33
CA ALA A 38 -3.87 8.78 -3.58
C ALA A 38 -5.26 9.13 -3.00
N PRO A 39 -5.54 10.36 -2.54
CA PRO A 39 -6.88 10.69 -2.04
C PRO A 39 -7.96 10.79 -3.13
N VAL A 40 -7.59 11.12 -4.37
CA VAL A 40 -8.54 11.36 -5.48
C VAL A 40 -8.71 10.13 -6.35
N TYR A 41 -7.59 9.51 -6.71
CA TYR A 41 -7.55 8.33 -7.59
C TYR A 41 -7.40 7.03 -6.81
N GLY A 42 -7.09 7.09 -5.53
CA GLY A 42 -6.80 5.92 -4.72
C GLY A 42 -5.32 5.58 -4.65
N SER A 43 -4.90 5.05 -3.52
CA SER A 43 -3.50 4.67 -3.29
C SER A 43 -3.02 3.61 -4.29
N ALA A 44 -3.67 2.44 -4.39
CA ALA A 44 -3.25 1.41 -5.32
C ALA A 44 -3.32 1.86 -6.79
N PRO A 45 -4.43 2.45 -7.31
CA PRO A 45 -4.49 2.93 -8.68
C PRO A 45 -3.39 3.96 -9.03
N SER A 46 -3.00 4.80 -8.06
CA SER A 46 -1.90 5.76 -8.22
C SER A 46 -0.51 5.12 -8.22
N HIS A 47 -0.34 3.96 -7.58
CA HIS A 47 0.95 3.26 -7.47
C HIS A 47 1.21 2.25 -8.60
N ILE A 48 0.19 1.55 -9.12
CA ILE A 48 0.34 0.42 -10.07
C ILE A 48 1.24 0.77 -11.27
N PHE A 49 1.04 1.94 -11.88
CA PHE A 49 1.76 2.34 -13.10
C PHE A 49 2.93 3.32 -12.84
N HIS A 50 2.97 3.96 -11.67
CA HIS A 50 3.92 5.02 -11.34
C HIS A 50 5.38 4.60 -11.56
N GLY A 51 5.79 3.47 -10.97
CA GLY A 51 7.17 2.99 -11.05
C GLY A 51 7.62 2.74 -12.50
N TYR A 52 6.76 2.12 -13.30
CA TYR A 52 7.02 1.87 -14.73
C TYR A 52 7.13 3.17 -15.52
N GLY A 53 6.19 4.09 -15.32
CA GLY A 53 6.16 5.36 -16.04
C GLY A 53 7.33 6.27 -15.68
N VAL A 54 7.73 6.35 -14.41
CA VAL A 54 8.94 7.07 -13.97
C VAL A 54 10.20 6.43 -14.56
N ALA A 55 10.32 5.11 -14.56
CA ALA A 55 11.47 4.41 -15.14
C ALA A 55 11.59 4.64 -16.65
N ILE A 56 10.49 4.53 -17.39
CA ILE A 56 10.43 4.82 -18.84
C ILE A 56 10.82 6.28 -19.09
N THR A 57 10.22 7.21 -18.34
CA THR A 57 10.49 8.64 -18.48
C THR A 57 11.94 8.99 -18.14
N ALA A 58 12.51 8.40 -17.10
CA ALA A 58 13.91 8.56 -16.75
C ALA A 58 14.83 8.00 -17.86
N ALA A 59 14.52 6.83 -18.42
CA ALA A 59 15.26 6.26 -19.54
C ALA A 59 15.19 7.19 -20.78
N LEU A 60 14.00 7.71 -21.11
CA LEU A 60 13.84 8.69 -22.19
C LEU A 60 14.68 9.94 -21.92
N GLY A 61 14.67 10.48 -20.70
CA GLY A 61 15.48 11.64 -20.33
C GLY A 61 16.98 11.37 -20.49
N TRP A 62 17.42 10.17 -20.11
CA TRP A 62 18.80 9.72 -20.26
C TRP A 62 19.23 9.60 -21.72
N PHE A 63 18.42 8.97 -22.59
CA PHE A 63 18.77 8.74 -23.99
C PHE A 63 18.56 9.98 -24.86
N LEU A 64 17.54 10.79 -24.58
CA LEU A 64 17.21 12.00 -25.36
C LEU A 64 17.93 13.26 -24.84
N LYS A 65 18.80 13.16 -23.84
CA LYS A 65 19.51 14.31 -23.24
C LYS A 65 20.16 15.23 -24.27
N ASP A 66 20.81 14.69 -25.30
CA ASP A 66 21.48 15.47 -26.35
C ASP A 66 20.50 16.25 -27.21
N PHE A 67 19.42 15.60 -27.62
CA PHE A 67 18.32 16.22 -28.36
C PHE A 67 17.65 17.32 -27.53
N ILE A 68 17.35 17.06 -26.26
CA ILE A 68 16.75 18.04 -25.33
C ILE A 68 17.66 19.26 -25.18
N GLN A 69 18.97 19.07 -25.00
CA GLN A 69 19.90 20.19 -24.91
C GLN A 69 20.01 20.96 -26.23
N GLN A 70 19.93 20.29 -27.38
CA GLN A 70 19.95 20.95 -28.68
C GLN A 70 18.70 21.80 -28.90
N VAL A 71 17.51 21.22 -28.71
CA VAL A 71 16.22 21.91 -28.89
C VAL A 71 16.06 23.09 -27.93
N THR A 72 16.56 22.96 -26.70
CA THR A 72 16.51 24.03 -25.70
C THR A 72 17.65 25.04 -25.80
N ASN A 73 18.51 24.98 -26.84
CA ASN A 73 19.71 25.82 -26.96
C ASN A 73 20.59 25.79 -25.70
N ARG A 74 20.73 24.61 -25.09
CA ARG A 74 21.45 24.32 -23.83
C ARG A 74 20.89 25.06 -22.60
N ARG A 75 19.61 25.42 -22.63
CA ARG A 75 18.91 26.12 -21.54
C ARG A 75 17.96 25.22 -20.74
N ALA A 76 17.93 23.90 -20.99
CA ALA A 76 17.05 22.96 -20.29
C ALA A 76 17.10 23.07 -18.75
N VAL A 77 18.30 23.32 -18.18
CA VAL A 77 18.47 23.49 -16.72
C VAL A 77 17.65 24.68 -16.17
N TYR A 78 17.45 25.74 -16.96
CA TYR A 78 16.65 26.90 -16.54
C TYR A 78 15.14 26.66 -16.67
N LEU A 79 14.73 25.64 -17.43
CA LEU A 79 13.31 25.24 -17.52
C LEU A 79 12.87 24.40 -16.32
N LEU A 80 13.81 23.71 -15.65
CA LEU A 80 13.51 22.90 -14.46
C LEU A 80 12.73 23.63 -13.37
N PRO A 81 13.15 24.81 -12.86
CA PRO A 81 12.39 25.51 -11.84
C PRO A 81 11.02 25.96 -12.34
N VAL A 82 10.87 26.25 -13.64
CA VAL A 82 9.59 26.61 -14.24
C VAL A 82 8.64 25.40 -14.21
N VAL A 83 9.08 24.24 -14.68
CA VAL A 83 8.27 23.02 -14.64
C VAL A 83 7.97 22.59 -13.20
N ALA A 84 8.95 22.68 -12.31
CA ALA A 84 8.78 22.38 -10.88
C ALA A 84 7.74 23.29 -10.21
N PHE A 85 7.69 24.57 -10.60
CA PHE A 85 6.70 25.53 -10.09
C PHE A 85 5.29 25.25 -10.61
N TRP A 86 5.16 24.87 -11.89
CA TRP A 86 3.86 24.73 -12.53
C TRP A 86 3.19 23.37 -12.33
N TYR A 87 3.93 22.28 -12.08
CA TYR A 87 3.29 20.97 -12.00
C TYR A 87 2.20 20.85 -10.92
N PRO A 88 2.28 21.47 -9.71
CA PRO A 88 1.18 21.40 -8.75
C PRO A 88 -0.08 22.10 -9.25
N THR A 89 0.07 23.19 -10.01
CA THR A 89 -1.06 23.92 -10.61
C THR A 89 -1.69 23.10 -11.73
N ILE A 90 -0.86 22.49 -12.59
CA ILE A 90 -1.33 21.59 -13.64
C ILE A 90 -2.07 20.40 -13.02
N GLN A 91 -1.49 19.79 -11.99
CA GLN A 91 -2.09 18.69 -11.25
C GLN A 91 -3.45 19.08 -10.69
N TYR A 92 -3.57 20.22 -10.01
CA TYR A 92 -4.84 20.70 -9.46
C TYR A 92 -5.97 20.72 -10.50
N PHE A 93 -5.72 21.30 -11.68
CA PHE A 93 -6.73 21.34 -12.75
C PHE A 93 -7.04 19.97 -13.35
N LEU A 94 -6.08 19.04 -13.36
CA LEU A 94 -6.31 17.67 -13.81
C LEU A 94 -7.14 16.87 -12.79
N LEU A 95 -6.93 17.09 -11.49
CA LEU A 95 -7.73 16.45 -10.42
C LEU A 95 -9.19 16.91 -10.42
N GLN A 96 -9.45 18.16 -10.81
CA GLN A 96 -10.82 18.66 -11.03
C GLN A 96 -11.58 17.92 -12.13
N GLN A 97 -10.87 17.22 -13.01
CA GLN A 97 -11.45 16.39 -14.08
C GLN A 97 -11.35 14.89 -13.78
N SER A 98 -11.03 14.54 -12.53
CA SER A 98 -10.77 13.15 -12.11
C SER A 98 -11.95 12.22 -12.40
N SER A 99 -13.19 12.69 -12.29
CA SER A 99 -14.39 11.90 -12.57
C SER A 99 -14.53 11.55 -14.05
N SER A 100 -14.11 12.46 -14.94
CA SER A 100 -14.12 12.21 -16.39
C SER A 100 -13.01 11.25 -16.80
N PHE A 101 -11.85 11.30 -16.14
CA PHE A 101 -10.72 10.42 -16.48
C PHE A 101 -10.83 9.04 -15.84
N GLY A 102 -11.43 8.95 -14.65
CA GLY A 102 -11.63 7.71 -13.90
C GLY A 102 -10.33 7.05 -13.43
N ASN A 103 -10.46 5.86 -12.85
CA ASN A 103 -9.34 5.05 -12.41
C ASN A 103 -9.14 3.83 -13.33
N PRO A 104 -7.88 3.45 -13.65
CA PRO A 104 -6.61 4.09 -13.27
C PRO A 104 -6.17 5.24 -14.19
N THR A 105 -6.91 5.51 -15.26
CA THR A 105 -6.46 6.40 -16.36
C THR A 105 -6.18 7.83 -15.92
N GLY A 106 -6.95 8.40 -15.00
CA GLY A 106 -6.76 9.75 -14.47
C GLY A 106 -5.44 9.92 -13.74
N ALA A 107 -5.02 8.93 -12.93
CA ALA A 107 -3.70 8.95 -12.28
C ALA A 107 -2.58 9.01 -13.32
N VAL A 108 -2.62 8.13 -14.33
CA VAL A 108 -1.62 8.08 -15.40
C VAL A 108 -1.57 9.37 -16.21
N ILE A 109 -2.72 9.93 -16.60
CA ILE A 109 -2.79 11.21 -17.33
C ILE A 109 -2.17 12.32 -16.47
N THR A 110 -2.52 12.37 -15.19
CA THR A 110 -2.03 13.39 -14.27
C THR A 110 -0.50 13.31 -14.12
N GLU A 111 0.05 12.11 -14.00
CA GLU A 111 1.50 11.90 -14.00
C GLU A 111 2.17 12.33 -15.31
N VAL A 112 1.64 11.90 -16.45
CA VAL A 112 2.20 12.19 -17.78
C VAL A 112 2.26 13.69 -18.05
N VAL A 113 1.23 14.43 -17.65
CA VAL A 113 1.11 15.86 -17.97
C VAL A 113 1.80 16.73 -16.91
N ALA A 114 1.65 16.42 -15.63
CA ALA A 114 2.22 17.25 -14.56
C ALA A 114 3.64 16.82 -14.18
N PHE A 115 3.88 15.53 -13.92
CA PHE A 115 5.11 15.07 -13.25
C PHE A 115 6.21 14.59 -14.20
N TYR A 116 5.88 13.81 -15.23
CA TYR A 116 6.88 13.24 -16.14
C TYR A 116 7.73 14.28 -16.88
N PRO A 117 7.24 15.47 -17.26
CA PRO A 117 8.09 16.52 -17.82
C PRO A 117 9.21 16.94 -16.85
N PHE A 118 8.91 17.02 -15.55
CA PHE A 118 9.89 17.32 -14.52
C PHE A 118 10.93 16.19 -14.39
N VAL A 119 10.50 14.93 -14.36
CA VAL A 119 11.40 13.76 -14.33
C VAL A 119 12.31 13.73 -15.56
N LEU A 120 11.73 13.86 -16.75
CA LEU A 120 12.43 13.82 -18.04
C LEU A 120 13.54 14.87 -18.10
N LEU A 121 13.21 16.13 -17.81
CA LEU A 121 14.17 17.23 -17.83
C LEU A 121 15.24 17.07 -16.75
N SER A 122 14.86 16.61 -15.55
CA SER A 122 15.77 16.45 -14.42
C SER A 122 16.82 15.38 -14.72
N VAL A 123 16.39 14.22 -15.22
CA VAL A 123 17.30 13.13 -15.61
C VAL A 123 18.17 13.53 -16.79
N ALA A 124 17.62 14.19 -17.81
CA ALA A 124 18.40 14.69 -18.95
C ALA A 124 19.49 15.68 -18.54
N CYS A 125 19.17 16.63 -17.66
CA CYS A 125 20.13 17.60 -17.13
C CYS A 125 21.15 16.93 -16.21
N ALA A 126 20.71 16.04 -15.32
CA ALA A 126 21.58 15.30 -14.42
C ALA A 126 22.59 14.45 -15.20
N ALA A 127 22.14 13.70 -16.21
CA ALA A 127 23.00 12.89 -17.06
C ALA A 127 24.12 13.72 -17.69
N LYS A 128 23.81 14.91 -18.24
CA LYS A 128 24.84 15.79 -18.81
C LYS A 128 25.78 16.39 -17.77
N LEU A 129 25.28 16.76 -16.59
CA LEU A 129 26.11 17.28 -15.51
C LEU A 129 27.05 16.22 -14.93
N VAL A 130 26.58 14.97 -14.82
CA VAL A 130 27.37 13.83 -14.37
C VAL A 130 28.41 13.44 -15.44
N GLN A 131 28.01 13.31 -16.71
CA GLN A 131 28.92 13.03 -17.83
C GLN A 131 30.04 14.08 -17.93
N ALA A 132 29.69 15.37 -17.86
CA ALA A 132 30.65 16.47 -17.89
C ALA A 132 31.45 16.62 -16.58
N GLY A 133 30.95 16.06 -15.48
CA GLY A 133 31.61 16.05 -14.17
C GLY A 133 32.68 14.97 -14.06
N LEU A 134 32.43 13.80 -14.66
CA LEU A 134 33.27 12.61 -14.59
C LEU A 134 34.13 12.37 -15.85
N ASN A 135 34.04 13.25 -16.85
CA ASN A 135 34.71 13.12 -18.15
C ASN A 135 34.39 11.78 -18.84
N LEU A 136 33.14 11.31 -18.69
CA LEU A 136 32.66 9.99 -19.12
C LEU A 136 32.28 9.91 -20.60
N GLU A 137 32.68 10.88 -21.44
CA GLU A 137 32.50 10.77 -22.91
C GLU A 137 33.17 9.51 -23.51
N ARG A 138 33.94 8.76 -22.72
CA ARG A 138 34.73 7.61 -23.17
C ARG A 138 34.31 6.22 -22.66
N TYR A 139 33.33 6.09 -21.76
CA TYR A 139 32.93 4.77 -21.24
C TYR A 139 31.41 4.66 -21.12
N GLY A 140 30.85 3.65 -21.80
CA GLY A 140 29.41 3.39 -21.85
C GLY A 140 28.88 2.81 -20.55
N ASP A 141 27.67 3.23 -20.18
CA ASP A 141 27.04 2.98 -18.89
C ASP A 141 26.17 1.72 -18.87
N LEU A 142 26.37 0.88 -17.84
CA LEU A 142 25.46 -0.18 -17.40
C LEU A 142 25.43 -0.22 -15.87
N ALA A 143 24.28 0.04 -15.27
CA ALA A 143 23.87 -0.55 -14.00
C ALA A 143 22.35 -0.36 -13.78
N LYS A 144 21.65 -1.47 -13.55
CA LYS A 144 20.30 -1.56 -12.97
C LYS A 144 20.44 -1.83 -11.46
N GLU A 145 19.52 -1.35 -10.64
CA GLU A 145 18.70 -2.22 -9.77
C GLU A 145 17.56 -1.50 -9.02
N HIS A 146 16.64 -2.33 -8.51
CA HIS A 146 15.29 -2.08 -7.98
C HIS A 146 15.25 -1.77 -6.47
N ILE A 147 14.11 -1.29 -5.97
CA ILE A 147 13.72 -1.22 -4.54
C ILE A 147 12.22 -1.60 -4.41
N PRO A 148 11.78 -2.41 -3.43
CA PRO A 148 10.37 -2.64 -3.11
C PRO A 148 9.87 -1.93 -1.82
N LEU A 149 8.54 -1.79 -1.68
CA LEU A 149 7.75 -1.06 -0.66
C LEU A 149 6.91 -2.04 0.21
N ILE A 150 6.51 -1.66 1.45
CA ILE A 150 5.97 -2.50 2.55
C ILE A 150 4.59 -1.96 3.08
N SER A 151 3.67 -2.79 3.64
CA SER A 151 2.35 -2.41 4.26
C SER A 151 1.75 -3.38 5.36
N SER A 152 0.98 -2.90 6.38
CA SER A 152 -0.09 -3.60 7.19
C SER A 152 -0.79 -2.68 8.24
N GLY A 153 -2.11 -2.77 8.55
CA GLY A 153 -2.90 -1.65 9.13
C GLY A 153 -3.73 -1.82 10.45
N LEU A 154 -4.19 -0.67 10.99
CA LEU A 154 -5.06 -0.39 12.15
C LEU A 154 -6.36 0.37 11.76
N GLY A 155 -6.34 1.08 10.62
CA GLY A 155 -7.45 1.94 10.20
C GLY A 155 -7.74 3.06 11.21
N VAL A 156 -9.01 3.41 11.42
CA VAL A 156 -9.41 4.46 12.39
C VAL A 156 -9.46 3.97 13.85
N GLY A 157 -9.18 2.69 14.12
CA GLY A 157 -9.07 2.15 15.47
C GLY A 157 -10.38 1.71 16.15
N THR A 158 -11.47 1.51 15.40
CA THR A 158 -12.78 1.10 15.93
C THR A 158 -12.76 -0.28 16.60
N THR A 159 -12.15 -1.27 15.96
CA THR A 159 -12.00 -2.64 16.48
C THR A 159 -11.17 -2.67 17.77
N PRO A 160 -9.93 -2.14 17.82
CA PRO A 160 -9.16 -2.13 19.06
C PRO A 160 -9.82 -1.29 20.15
N ALA A 161 -10.44 -0.15 19.83
CA ALA A 161 -11.19 0.64 20.82
C ALA A 161 -12.32 -0.17 21.47
N ALA A 162 -13.01 -1.03 20.71
CA ALA A 162 -14.01 -1.95 21.23
C ALA A 162 -13.41 -2.91 22.26
N LEU A 163 -12.35 -3.63 21.87
CA LEU A 163 -11.69 -4.63 22.71
C LEU A 163 -11.19 -4.01 24.01
N ILE A 164 -10.53 -2.86 23.90
CA ILE A 164 -10.00 -2.12 25.05
C ILE A 164 -11.13 -1.67 26.00
N THR A 165 -12.26 -1.18 25.46
CA THR A 165 -13.43 -0.79 26.26
C THR A 165 -14.05 -1.96 27.02
N HIS A 166 -13.94 -3.18 26.47
CA HIS A 166 -14.33 -4.42 27.14
C HIS A 166 -13.26 -4.99 28.08
N GLY A 167 -12.19 -4.24 28.37
CA GLY A 167 -11.15 -4.62 29.32
C GLY A 167 -10.13 -5.61 28.77
N ILE A 168 -10.05 -5.77 27.44
CA ILE A 168 -9.08 -6.66 26.80
C ILE A 168 -7.78 -5.89 26.56
N GLU A 169 -6.69 -6.38 27.15
CA GLU A 169 -5.35 -5.86 26.85
C GLU A 169 -5.03 -6.10 25.37
N THR A 170 -4.85 -5.02 24.62
CA THR A 170 -4.80 -5.06 23.16
C THR A 170 -3.44 -4.60 22.65
N THR A 171 -2.81 -5.45 21.83
CA THR A 171 -1.66 -5.07 21.00
C THR A 171 -2.13 -4.76 19.60
N ILE A 172 -1.76 -3.59 19.10
CA ILE A 172 -2.08 -3.08 17.76
C ILE A 172 -0.80 -3.14 16.93
N VAL A 173 -0.87 -3.77 15.76
CA VAL A 173 0.24 -3.79 14.79
C VAL A 173 -0.19 -2.95 13.59
N GLU A 174 0.45 -1.78 13.39
CA GLU A 174 0.14 -0.83 12.32
C GLU A 174 1.44 -0.38 11.66
N ILE A 175 1.51 -0.43 10.35
CA ILE A 175 2.70 -0.05 9.60
C ILE A 175 2.84 1.47 9.51
N ASP A 176 1.73 2.19 9.40
CA ASP A 176 1.70 3.62 9.15
C ASP A 176 1.55 4.39 10.47
N PRO A 177 2.62 5.03 10.97
CA PRO A 177 2.55 5.84 12.19
C PRO A 177 1.56 7.00 12.08
N VAL A 178 1.25 7.49 10.88
CA VAL A 178 0.28 8.57 10.66
C VAL A 178 -1.14 8.09 10.92
N VAL A 179 -1.47 6.85 10.51
CA VAL A 179 -2.77 6.24 10.77
C VAL A 179 -2.99 6.08 12.28
N HIS A 180 -2.00 5.53 13.00
CA HIS A 180 -2.05 5.42 14.46
C HIS A 180 -2.21 6.79 15.15
N LYS A 181 -1.46 7.79 14.69
CA LYS A 181 -1.55 9.16 15.21
C LYS A 181 -2.95 9.75 15.01
N PHE A 182 -3.57 9.53 13.86
CA PHE A 182 -4.91 10.03 13.57
C PHE A 182 -5.98 9.28 14.34
N ALA A 183 -5.88 7.95 14.47
CA ALA A 183 -6.73 7.14 15.32
C ALA A 183 -6.75 7.68 16.77
N SER A 184 -5.56 7.94 17.31
CA SER A 184 -5.39 8.52 18.65
C SER A 184 -5.94 9.94 18.77
N LYS A 185 -5.68 10.81 17.78
CA LYS A 185 -6.00 12.23 17.87
C LYS A 185 -7.47 12.56 17.55
N TYR A 186 -8.06 11.89 16.57
CA TYR A 186 -9.35 12.27 15.98
C TYR A 186 -10.43 11.23 16.20
N PHE A 187 -10.06 9.95 16.37
CA PHE A 187 -11.02 8.85 16.51
C PHE A 187 -11.08 8.28 17.93
N HIS A 188 -10.47 8.97 18.89
CA HIS A 188 -10.51 8.63 20.32
C HIS A 188 -10.06 7.20 20.63
N LEU A 189 -9.04 6.70 19.92
CA LEU A 189 -8.41 5.41 20.25
C LEU A 189 -7.92 5.46 21.71
N PRO A 190 -8.40 4.56 22.60
CA PRO A 190 -8.03 4.59 24.01
C PRO A 190 -6.52 4.42 24.20
N PRO A 191 -5.86 5.19 25.08
CA PRO A 191 -4.39 5.16 25.21
C PRO A 191 -3.84 3.89 25.86
N ASN A 192 -4.69 3.07 26.49
CA ASN A 192 -4.33 1.82 27.14
C ASN A 192 -4.25 0.67 26.11
N HIS A 193 -3.26 0.74 25.22
CA HIS A 193 -2.90 -0.34 24.30
C HIS A 193 -1.40 -0.37 24.05
N ILE A 194 -0.91 -1.50 23.55
CA ILE A 194 0.47 -1.64 23.07
C ILE A 194 0.46 -1.34 21.57
N ALA A 195 1.22 -0.35 21.12
CA ALA A 195 1.37 -0.05 19.70
C ALA A 195 2.70 -0.59 19.17
N ALA A 196 2.63 -1.50 18.19
CA ALA A 196 3.77 -1.96 17.41
C ALA A 196 3.70 -1.32 16.02
N ILE A 197 4.51 -0.27 15.82
CA ILE A 197 4.57 0.42 14.53
C ILE A 197 5.59 -0.26 13.62
N GLU A 198 5.18 -1.35 12.97
CA GLU A 198 6.03 -2.16 12.09
C GLU A 198 5.19 -3.04 11.14
N ASP A 199 5.86 -3.68 10.19
CA ASP A 199 5.23 -4.67 9.30
C ASP A 199 4.77 -5.92 10.08
N ALA A 200 3.56 -6.41 9.78
CA ALA A 200 2.98 -7.54 10.52
C ALA A 200 3.74 -8.86 10.32
N THR A 201 4.33 -9.10 9.15
CA THR A 201 5.16 -10.29 8.90
C THR A 201 6.42 -10.25 9.76
N LEU A 202 7.05 -9.08 9.88
CA LEU A 202 8.21 -8.86 10.74
C LEU A 202 7.85 -8.96 12.23
N PHE A 203 6.71 -8.40 12.63
CA PHE A 203 6.21 -8.51 14.00
C PHE A 203 6.02 -9.97 14.42
N VAL A 204 5.33 -10.77 13.59
CA VAL A 204 5.07 -12.18 13.87
C VAL A 204 6.37 -12.96 13.94
N ASP A 205 7.28 -12.78 12.98
CA ASP A 205 8.60 -13.43 12.99
C ASP A 205 9.42 -13.08 14.23
N ARG A 206 9.44 -11.79 14.62
CA ARG A 206 10.11 -11.30 15.83
C ARG A 206 9.48 -11.88 17.10
N ALA A 207 8.16 -11.92 17.18
CA ALA A 207 7.43 -12.45 18.33
C ALA A 207 7.71 -13.94 18.55
N LEU A 208 7.75 -14.73 17.46
CA LEU A 208 8.05 -16.16 17.51
C LEU A 208 9.50 -16.46 17.92
N LYS A 209 10.45 -15.58 17.57
CA LYS A 209 11.87 -15.71 17.94
C LYS A 209 12.17 -15.20 19.35
N SER A 210 11.20 -14.61 20.04
CA SER A 210 11.38 -14.17 21.43
C SER A 210 11.68 -15.37 22.34
N PRO A 211 12.60 -15.26 23.32
CA PRO A 211 12.84 -16.31 24.32
C PRO A 211 11.58 -16.71 25.09
N GLN A 212 10.63 -15.78 25.25
CA GLN A 212 9.29 -16.01 25.77
C GLN A 212 8.29 -15.37 24.81
N PRO A 213 7.76 -16.12 23.83
CA PRO A 213 6.74 -15.63 22.93
C PRO A 213 5.45 -15.33 23.71
N ASN A 214 4.91 -14.12 23.55
CA ASN A 214 3.58 -13.80 24.06
C ASN A 214 2.54 -14.65 23.32
N GLN A 215 1.58 -15.19 24.06
CA GLN A 215 0.43 -15.88 23.49
C GLN A 215 -0.84 -15.04 23.66
N TYR A 216 -1.69 -15.06 22.64
CA TYR A 216 -2.91 -14.26 22.58
C TYR A 216 -4.15 -15.15 22.68
N ASP A 217 -5.15 -14.68 23.42
CA ASP A 217 -6.49 -15.29 23.47
C ASP A 217 -7.29 -14.99 22.20
N TYR A 218 -7.08 -13.80 21.63
CA TYR A 218 -7.75 -13.31 20.43
C TYR A 218 -6.75 -12.76 19.43
N ILE A 219 -6.89 -13.13 18.16
CA ILE A 219 -6.19 -12.48 17.05
C ILE A 219 -7.25 -12.00 16.05
N VAL A 220 -7.29 -10.69 15.82
CA VAL A 220 -8.12 -10.10 14.77
C VAL A 220 -7.23 -9.75 13.59
N HIS A 221 -7.47 -10.39 12.45
CA HIS A 221 -6.74 -10.13 11.22
C HIS A 221 -7.59 -9.28 10.29
N ASP A 222 -7.52 -7.98 10.51
CA ASP A 222 -8.25 -6.96 9.77
C ASP A 222 -7.22 -6.10 9.02
N VAL A 223 -6.80 -6.59 7.85
CA VAL A 223 -5.70 -6.00 7.08
C VAL A 223 -6.20 -5.55 5.72
N PHE A 224 -6.15 -4.24 5.50
CA PHE A 224 -6.56 -3.64 4.24
C PHE A 224 -5.65 -2.46 3.94
N THR A 225 -5.11 -2.39 2.73
CA THR A 225 -4.24 -1.28 2.34
C THR A 225 -4.53 -0.84 0.92
N GLY A 226 -4.74 0.47 0.75
CA GLY A 226 -4.78 1.09 -0.56
C GLY A 226 -5.81 0.55 -1.56
N GLY A 227 -6.77 -0.28 -1.14
CA GLY A 227 -7.81 -0.86 -2.00
C GLY A 227 -7.81 -2.40 -2.08
N ALA A 228 -6.83 -3.10 -1.49
CA ALA A 228 -6.81 -4.56 -1.44
C ALA A 228 -6.12 -5.08 -0.17
N GLU A 229 -6.38 -6.34 0.18
CA GLU A 229 -5.66 -7.01 1.26
C GLU A 229 -4.24 -7.43 0.81
N PRO A 230 -3.18 -7.22 1.63
CA PRO A 230 -1.82 -7.64 1.27
C PRO A 230 -1.69 -9.17 1.16
N ILE A 231 -1.30 -9.67 -0.01
CA ILE A 231 -1.25 -11.12 -0.33
C ILE A 231 -0.34 -11.89 0.66
N GLU A 232 0.76 -11.30 1.09
CA GLU A 232 1.75 -11.91 1.97
C GLU A 232 1.15 -12.38 3.30
N LEU A 233 0.13 -11.64 3.77
CA LEU A 233 -0.57 -11.88 5.03
C LEU A 233 -1.57 -13.05 4.94
N PHE A 234 -1.78 -13.62 3.75
CA PHE A 234 -2.62 -14.80 3.53
C PHE A 234 -1.79 -16.05 3.17
N SER A 235 -0.47 -15.98 3.27
CA SER A 235 0.40 -17.14 3.07
C SER A 235 0.27 -18.14 4.21
N ILE A 236 0.38 -19.44 3.91
CA ILE A 236 0.33 -20.49 4.93
C ILE A 236 1.42 -20.34 5.98
N GLU A 237 2.57 -19.78 5.60
CA GLU A 237 3.68 -19.51 6.53
C GLU A 237 3.30 -18.42 7.55
N PHE A 238 2.72 -17.30 7.10
CA PHE A 238 2.27 -16.23 7.99
C PHE A 238 1.12 -16.68 8.89
N LEU A 239 0.12 -17.36 8.32
CA LEU A 239 -1.03 -17.89 9.06
C LEU A 239 -0.62 -18.96 10.08
N GLY A 240 0.38 -19.78 9.76
CA GLY A 240 1.01 -20.70 10.70
C GLY A 240 1.74 -19.99 11.85
N GLY A 241 2.33 -18.83 11.58
CA GLY A 241 2.91 -17.97 12.61
C GLY A 241 1.86 -17.43 13.58
N LEU A 242 0.73 -16.93 13.07
CA LEU A 242 -0.39 -16.50 13.90
C LEU A 242 -0.98 -17.63 14.74
N ASN A 243 -1.12 -18.84 14.16
CA ASN A 243 -1.54 -20.02 14.90
C ASN A 243 -0.59 -20.37 16.06
N SER A 244 0.71 -20.11 15.90
CA SER A 244 1.71 -20.37 16.94
C SER A 244 1.69 -19.33 18.07
N LEU A 245 1.24 -18.10 17.77
CA LEU A 245 1.00 -17.05 18.76
C LEU A 245 -0.38 -17.16 19.44
N LEU A 246 -1.28 -18.01 18.95
CA LEU A 246 -2.60 -18.22 19.53
C LEU A 246 -2.58 -19.31 20.62
N LYS A 247 -3.22 -19.02 21.76
CA LYS A 247 -3.46 -20.02 22.82
C LYS A 247 -4.32 -21.19 22.30
N GLU A 248 -4.28 -22.32 22.98
CA GLU A 248 -5.00 -23.54 22.57
C GLU A 248 -6.52 -23.35 22.45
N ASP A 249 -7.12 -22.57 23.35
CA ASP A 249 -8.54 -22.21 23.34
C ASP A 249 -8.81 -20.86 22.65
N GLY A 250 -7.77 -20.22 22.09
CA GLY A 250 -7.86 -18.92 21.46
C GLY A 250 -8.67 -18.92 20.16
N VAL A 251 -9.17 -17.73 19.82
CA VAL A 251 -9.99 -17.49 18.63
C VAL A 251 -9.30 -16.51 17.69
N ILE A 252 -9.34 -16.82 16.40
CA ILE A 252 -8.82 -15.96 15.34
C ILE A 252 -9.86 -15.75 14.27
N ALA A 253 -9.90 -14.54 13.72
CA ALA A 253 -10.80 -14.22 12.63
C ALA A 253 -10.24 -14.64 11.23
N MET A 254 -9.88 -15.91 10.97
CA MET A 254 -9.32 -16.38 9.67
C MET A 254 -9.38 -17.89 9.35
N ALA A 255 -9.41 -18.25 8.06
CA ALA A 255 -9.75 -19.56 7.47
C ALA A 255 -8.73 -20.74 7.54
N VAL A 256 -7.72 -20.75 8.41
CA VAL A 256 -6.65 -21.80 8.42
C VAL A 256 -6.69 -22.74 9.64
N PHE A 257 -7.74 -22.65 10.44
CA PHE A 257 -7.85 -23.34 11.73
C PHE A 257 -8.87 -24.49 11.66
N PRO A 258 -8.76 -25.51 12.53
CA PRO A 258 -9.51 -26.76 12.37
C PRO A 258 -11.02 -26.63 12.61
N SER A 259 -11.48 -25.62 13.36
CA SER A 259 -12.90 -25.31 13.56
C SER A 259 -13.19 -23.87 13.13
N CYS A 260 -13.86 -23.68 11.99
CA CYS A 260 -14.16 -22.37 11.41
C CYS A 260 -15.64 -22.21 11.07
N ARG A 261 -16.17 -20.98 11.23
CA ARG A 261 -17.50 -20.55 10.77
C ARG A 261 -17.35 -19.27 9.95
N TYR A 262 -18.07 -19.19 8.84
CA TYR A 262 -17.88 -18.17 7.80
C TYR A 262 -19.17 -17.39 7.65
N PHE A 263 -19.07 -16.07 7.64
CA PHE A 263 -20.23 -15.19 7.54
C PHE A 263 -20.01 -14.12 6.48
N ARG A 264 -21.06 -13.79 5.74
CA ARG A 264 -21.09 -12.67 4.78
C ARG A 264 -21.93 -11.53 5.32
N GLU A 265 -21.71 -10.35 4.77
CA GLU A 265 -22.48 -9.14 5.10
C GLU A 265 -23.96 -9.24 4.68
N ASP A 266 -24.24 -9.88 3.55
CA ASP A 266 -25.58 -10.04 2.98
C ASP A 266 -25.90 -11.52 2.65
N ALA A 267 -27.14 -11.77 2.25
CA ALA A 267 -27.62 -13.11 1.89
C ALA A 267 -27.09 -13.61 0.53
N GLY A 268 -26.36 -12.78 -0.22
CA GLY A 268 -25.85 -13.02 -1.57
C GLY A 268 -26.95 -13.02 -2.64
N GLU A 269 -26.93 -12.05 -3.56
CA GLU A 269 -27.56 -12.22 -4.87
C GLU A 269 -26.53 -12.85 -5.82
N GLU A 270 -26.86 -14.01 -6.41
CA GLU A 270 -26.01 -14.65 -7.41
C GLU A 270 -25.87 -13.76 -8.65
N GLY A 271 -24.63 -13.33 -8.95
CA GLY A 271 -24.28 -12.83 -10.29
C GLY A 271 -23.95 -11.35 -10.41
N ASN A 272 -24.03 -10.55 -9.34
CA ASN A 272 -23.40 -9.23 -9.34
C ASN A 272 -22.00 -9.37 -8.74
N GLY A 273 -20.96 -8.98 -9.48
CA GLY A 273 -19.57 -8.97 -9.03
C GLY A 273 -19.30 -7.91 -7.97
N ASP A 274 -20.19 -7.75 -6.99
CA ASP A 274 -20.07 -6.79 -5.90
C ASP A 274 -19.14 -7.33 -4.82
N PHE A 275 -18.32 -6.44 -4.28
CA PHE A 275 -17.46 -6.71 -3.13
C PHE A 275 -18.31 -7.16 -1.95
N THR A 276 -17.87 -8.23 -1.28
CA THR A 276 -18.56 -8.77 -0.12
C THR A 276 -17.59 -8.79 1.06
N ASN A 277 -18.01 -8.19 2.18
CA ASN A 277 -17.26 -8.35 3.42
C ASN A 277 -17.55 -9.73 4.01
N MET A 278 -16.47 -10.40 4.41
CA MET A 278 -16.55 -11.70 5.06
C MET A 278 -15.89 -11.66 6.42
N VAL A 279 -16.51 -12.30 7.40
CA VAL A 279 -15.89 -12.55 8.70
C VAL A 279 -15.83 -14.05 8.92
N ILE A 280 -14.63 -14.54 9.25
CA ILE A 280 -14.36 -15.95 9.41
C ILE A 280 -13.90 -16.15 10.84
N PHE A 281 -14.69 -16.79 11.69
CA PHE A 281 -14.27 -17.06 13.07
C PHE A 281 -13.74 -18.46 13.18
N CYS A 282 -12.58 -18.63 13.78
CA CYS A 282 -12.01 -19.94 13.98
C CYS A 282 -11.37 -20.15 15.35
N LYS A 283 -11.36 -21.40 15.78
CA LYS A 283 -10.76 -21.86 17.03
C LYS A 283 -9.68 -22.89 16.75
N LYS A 284 -8.59 -22.82 17.52
CA LYS A 284 -7.47 -23.76 17.43
C LYS A 284 -7.83 -25.15 17.95
N ASP A 285 -8.51 -25.23 19.09
CA ASP A 285 -9.11 -26.48 19.57
C ASP A 285 -10.36 -26.86 18.76
N SER A 286 -10.38 -28.10 18.25
CA SER A 286 -11.52 -28.68 17.54
C SER A 286 -12.42 -29.55 18.44
N ALA A 287 -12.01 -29.81 19.68
CA ALA A 287 -12.79 -30.61 20.62
C ALA A 287 -14.08 -29.90 21.06
N THR A 288 -14.12 -28.57 20.97
CA THR A 288 -15.28 -27.76 21.34
C THR A 288 -15.77 -26.90 20.17
N PRO A 289 -17.06 -26.98 19.81
CA PRO A 289 -17.58 -26.22 18.68
C PRO A 289 -17.62 -24.71 18.96
N LEU A 290 -17.34 -23.90 17.95
CA LEU A 290 -17.42 -22.44 18.04
C LEU A 290 -18.87 -21.98 18.23
N ARG A 291 -19.13 -21.29 19.34
CA ARG A 291 -20.46 -20.74 19.70
C ARG A 291 -20.37 -19.25 19.98
N PHE A 292 -21.42 -18.53 19.61
CA PHE A 292 -21.63 -17.13 19.97
C PHE A 292 -22.66 -17.07 21.09
N ARG A 293 -22.39 -16.27 22.12
CA ARG A 293 -23.39 -15.94 23.13
C ARG A 293 -24.34 -14.86 22.60
N ASP A 294 -25.54 -14.78 23.16
CA ASP A 294 -26.44 -13.67 22.89
C ASP A 294 -25.80 -12.34 23.35
N PRO A 295 -25.97 -11.26 22.57
CA PRO A 295 -25.45 -9.95 22.94
C PRO A 295 -26.24 -9.37 24.13
N VAL A 296 -25.53 -8.67 25.01
CA VAL A 296 -26.10 -7.92 26.14
C VAL A 296 -25.99 -6.41 25.86
N PRO A 297 -26.75 -5.54 26.55
CA PRO A 297 -26.71 -4.09 26.33
C PRO A 297 -25.30 -3.48 26.31
N ALA A 298 -24.40 -3.99 27.16
CA ALA A 298 -23.02 -3.53 27.24
C ALA A 298 -22.20 -3.79 25.96
N ASP A 299 -22.55 -4.78 25.13
CA ASP A 299 -21.81 -5.09 23.91
C ASP A 299 -22.04 -4.07 22.78
N PHE A 300 -23.19 -3.40 22.82
CA PHE A 300 -23.57 -2.44 21.78
C PHE A 300 -22.86 -1.10 21.93
N LEU A 301 -22.30 -0.76 23.10
CA LEU A 301 -21.64 0.52 23.38
C LEU A 301 -22.43 1.73 22.85
N ASP A 302 -23.76 1.72 23.04
CA ASP A 302 -24.71 2.72 22.53
C ASP A 302 -24.61 3.01 21.01
N SER A 303 -24.10 2.05 20.24
CA SER A 303 -23.91 2.16 18.79
C SER A 303 -25.02 1.45 18.03
N LYS A 304 -25.81 2.22 17.27
CA LYS A 304 -26.80 1.67 16.33
C LYS A 304 -26.17 0.74 15.30
N PHE A 305 -24.94 1.03 14.87
CA PHE A 305 -24.23 0.15 13.96
C PHE A 305 -23.99 -1.23 14.59
N ARG A 306 -23.59 -1.29 15.86
CA ARG A 306 -23.44 -2.57 16.57
C ARG A 306 -24.78 -3.26 16.80
N GLU A 307 -25.84 -2.54 17.13
CA GLU A 307 -27.18 -3.13 17.23
C GLU A 307 -27.59 -3.84 15.93
N THR A 308 -27.21 -3.30 14.76
CA THR A 308 -27.54 -3.89 13.47
C THR A 308 -26.62 -5.05 13.07
N TYR A 309 -25.31 -4.92 13.28
CA TYR A 309 -24.27 -5.76 12.66
C TYR A 309 -23.44 -6.62 13.63
N LEU A 310 -23.58 -6.47 14.95
CA LEU A 310 -22.75 -7.21 15.92
C LEU A 310 -22.94 -8.73 15.85
N VAL A 311 -24.17 -9.19 15.58
CA VAL A 311 -24.48 -10.62 15.47
C VAL A 311 -24.41 -11.04 14.00
N PRO A 312 -23.49 -11.96 13.62
CA PRO A 312 -23.41 -12.47 12.25
C PRO A 312 -24.70 -13.23 11.88
N LYS A 313 -25.27 -12.92 10.71
CA LYS A 313 -26.58 -13.47 10.27
C LYS A 313 -26.46 -14.46 9.11
N HIS A 314 -25.58 -14.20 8.16
CA HIS A 314 -25.51 -14.94 6.90
C HIS A 314 -24.34 -15.93 6.92
N GLU A 315 -24.54 -17.07 7.57
CA GLU A 315 -23.54 -18.14 7.60
C GLU A 315 -23.45 -18.86 6.25
N ILE A 316 -22.24 -19.15 5.79
CA ILE A 316 -21.97 -19.85 4.53
C ILE A 316 -21.28 -21.18 4.79
N ASP A 317 -21.60 -22.18 3.96
CA ASP A 317 -20.95 -23.49 4.02
C ASP A 317 -19.50 -23.38 3.48
N PRO A 318 -18.47 -23.74 4.27
CA PRO A 318 -17.08 -23.74 3.80
C PRO A 318 -16.83 -24.63 2.57
N ALA A 319 -17.71 -25.59 2.27
CA ALA A 319 -17.60 -26.43 1.09
C ALA A 319 -17.47 -25.63 -0.21
N ILE A 320 -18.02 -24.40 -0.27
CA ILE A 320 -17.91 -23.54 -1.45
C ILE A 320 -16.47 -23.17 -1.80
N PHE A 321 -15.55 -23.14 -0.81
CA PHE A 321 -14.13 -22.82 -1.01
C PHE A 321 -13.27 -24.05 -1.28
N THR A 322 -13.85 -25.26 -1.29
CA THR A 322 -13.10 -26.50 -1.51
C THR A 322 -12.83 -26.78 -2.98
N THR A 323 -13.67 -26.25 -3.88
CA THR A 323 -13.53 -26.41 -5.32
C THR A 323 -12.66 -25.31 -5.90
N VAL A 324 -11.43 -25.63 -6.30
CA VAL A 324 -10.52 -24.69 -6.98
C VAL A 324 -10.48 -25.01 -8.46
N THR A 325 -11.03 -24.13 -9.29
CA THR A 325 -10.98 -24.25 -10.76
C THR A 325 -9.83 -23.41 -11.30
N GLY A 326 -8.71 -24.05 -11.66
CA GLY A 326 -7.54 -23.36 -12.21
C GLY A 326 -6.78 -22.52 -11.18
N GLY A 327 -5.97 -23.18 -10.34
CA GLY A 327 -5.16 -22.50 -9.34
C GLY A 327 -4.57 -23.46 -8.31
N GLN A 328 -3.99 -22.91 -7.24
CA GLN A 328 -3.53 -23.67 -6.08
C GLN A 328 -4.46 -23.40 -4.90
N ARG A 329 -4.73 -24.43 -4.12
CA ARG A 329 -5.59 -24.33 -2.93
C ARG A 329 -4.96 -23.55 -1.77
N VAL A 330 -3.64 -23.55 -1.70
CA VAL A 330 -2.88 -22.95 -0.59
C VAL A 330 -1.89 -21.97 -1.16
N LEU A 331 -1.95 -20.74 -0.67
CA LEU A 331 -0.98 -19.70 -0.97
C LEU A 331 0.27 -19.90 -0.11
N ARG A 332 1.42 -19.92 -0.75
CA ARG A 332 2.73 -19.92 -0.08
C ARG A 332 3.44 -18.62 -0.36
N THR A 333 4.32 -18.22 0.56
CA THR A 333 5.14 -16.99 0.46
C THR A 333 5.90 -16.92 -0.88
N LYS A 334 6.44 -18.04 -1.36
CA LYS A 334 7.16 -18.10 -2.64
C LYS A 334 6.28 -17.92 -3.88
N ASP A 335 4.97 -18.09 -3.73
CA ASP A 335 3.98 -18.12 -4.80
C ASP A 335 3.14 -16.81 -4.84
N THR A 336 3.33 -15.86 -3.90
CA THR A 336 2.59 -14.58 -3.83
C THR A 336 2.72 -13.75 -5.10
N GLY A 337 3.89 -13.80 -5.74
CA GLY A 337 4.17 -13.16 -7.03
C GLY A 337 3.18 -13.49 -8.14
N LYS A 338 2.52 -14.65 -8.05
CA LYS A 338 1.51 -15.08 -9.02
C LYS A 338 0.17 -14.40 -8.83
N LEU A 339 -0.10 -13.76 -7.70
CA LEU A 339 -1.39 -13.16 -7.37
C LEU A 339 -1.42 -11.63 -7.46
N TYR A 340 -0.27 -10.96 -7.55
CA TYR A 340 -0.21 -9.49 -7.61
C TYR A 340 -1.10 -8.90 -8.71
N ARG A 341 -1.14 -9.52 -9.90
CA ARG A 341 -2.02 -9.06 -10.99
C ARG A 341 -3.51 -9.04 -10.60
N TRP A 342 -3.95 -10.05 -9.84
CA TRP A 342 -5.35 -10.16 -9.41
C TRP A 342 -5.63 -9.20 -8.26
N GLN A 343 -4.67 -8.98 -7.37
CA GLN A 343 -4.75 -7.96 -6.31
C GLN A 343 -4.82 -6.55 -6.90
N ASP A 344 -3.99 -6.23 -7.90
CA ASP A 344 -4.05 -4.96 -8.63
C ASP A 344 -5.43 -4.75 -9.26
N GLN A 345 -5.98 -5.80 -9.89
CA GLN A 345 -7.33 -5.74 -10.47
C GLN A 345 -8.39 -5.52 -9.39
N GLY A 346 -8.35 -6.27 -8.28
CA GLY A 346 -9.27 -6.09 -7.15
C GLY A 346 -9.18 -4.67 -6.58
N ALA A 347 -7.97 -4.12 -6.43
CA ALA A 347 -7.80 -2.75 -5.94
C ALA A 347 -8.41 -1.70 -6.88
N LEU A 348 -8.30 -1.89 -8.20
CA LEU A 348 -8.93 -1.01 -9.19
C LEU A 348 -10.46 -1.09 -9.11
N GLU A 349 -11.02 -2.30 -8.99
CA GLU A 349 -12.46 -2.51 -8.86
C GLU A 349 -13.00 -1.89 -7.55
N HIS A 350 -12.29 -2.09 -6.43
CA HIS A 350 -12.62 -1.49 -5.13
C HIS A 350 -12.67 0.05 -5.23
N TRP A 351 -11.64 0.68 -5.81
CA TRP A 351 -11.64 2.14 -5.98
C TRP A 351 -12.72 2.62 -6.95
N GLY A 352 -13.11 1.80 -7.93
CA GLY A 352 -14.27 2.06 -8.77
C GLY A 352 -15.59 2.13 -7.99
N ILE A 353 -15.72 1.35 -6.92
CA ILE A 353 -16.86 1.42 -5.99
C ILE A 353 -16.73 2.61 -5.05
N MET A 354 -15.56 2.85 -4.47
CA MET A 354 -15.32 4.00 -3.57
C MET A 354 -15.68 5.33 -4.22
N ARG A 355 -15.41 5.47 -5.52
CA ARG A 355 -15.81 6.65 -6.31
C ARG A 355 -17.32 6.89 -6.37
N LYS A 356 -18.16 5.90 -6.07
CA LYS A 356 -19.62 6.02 -6.02
C LYS A 356 -20.15 6.36 -4.62
N VAL A 357 -19.32 6.24 -3.57
CA VAL A 357 -19.73 6.46 -2.17
C VAL A 357 -19.97 7.94 -1.87
N LEU A 358 -19.17 8.83 -2.47
CA LEU A 358 -19.32 10.28 -2.36
C LEU A 358 -19.54 10.89 -3.75
N PRO A 359 -20.26 12.03 -3.86
CA PRO A 359 -20.44 12.71 -5.15
C PRO A 359 -19.10 13.12 -5.78
N ASP A 360 -19.04 13.10 -7.11
CA ASP A 360 -17.86 13.48 -7.90
C ASP A 360 -17.23 14.81 -7.47
N ALA A 361 -18.07 15.81 -7.18
CA ALA A 361 -17.62 17.13 -6.74
C ALA A 361 -16.79 17.09 -5.44
N VAL A 362 -16.97 16.09 -4.56
CA VAL A 362 -16.14 15.94 -3.34
C VAL A 362 -14.72 15.52 -3.71
N TRP A 363 -14.58 14.59 -4.65
CA TRP A 363 -13.29 14.09 -5.10
C TRP A 363 -12.53 15.10 -5.97
N GLU A 364 -13.25 15.84 -6.83
CA GLU A 364 -12.68 16.85 -7.71
C GLU A 364 -12.18 18.11 -6.97
N ASN A 365 -12.68 18.34 -5.75
CA ASN A 365 -12.33 19.48 -4.90
C ASN A 365 -11.52 19.09 -3.66
N TRP A 366 -10.97 17.87 -3.63
CA TRP A 366 -10.01 17.44 -2.62
C TRP A 366 -8.69 18.20 -2.76
#